data_AF-A0A1Z9NQD2-F1
#
_entry.id   AF-A0A1Z9NQD2-F1
#
_cell.length_a   1.000
_cell.length_b   1.000
_cell.length_c   1.000
_cell.angle_alpha   90.00
_cell.angle_beta   90.00
_cell.angle_gamma   90.00
#
_symmetry.space_group_name_H-M   'P 1'
#
loop_
_entity.id
_entity.type
_entity.pdbx_description
1 polymer ?
#
loop_
_entity_poly.entity_id
_entity_poly.type
_entity_poly.pdbx_seq_one_letter_code
_entity_poly.pdbx_strand_id
1 'polypeptide(L)'
;MRKLIFQLSKVNTLIHSLSSFGLSIVYTVGHIVIAWACATIIFQASFLLASADAIIEPIINGFWFFLLHKYAHDRFKPAYLAVIYTTGHFLIATSWSFMIIGVDLSLAAVDAIVEPIINGFWFYALLYSWNSQPRLAA
;
A
#
# COMPACT_ATOMS: atom_id res chain seq x y z
N MET A 1 -19.51 -15.58 17.74
CA MET A 1 -19.98 -14.22 17.38
C MET A 1 -19.66 -13.15 18.42
N ARG A 2 -20.16 -13.23 19.66
CA ARG A 2 -19.95 -12.19 20.70
C ARG A 2 -18.47 -11.84 20.98
N LYS A 3 -17.59 -12.84 21.07
CA LYS A 3 -16.15 -12.65 21.29
C LYS A 3 -15.47 -11.89 20.14
N LEU A 4 -15.85 -12.19 18.90
CA LEU A 4 -15.34 -11.50 17.71
C LEU A 4 -15.80 -10.03 17.69
N ILE A 5 -17.09 -9.79 17.94
CA ILE A 5 -17.66 -8.44 18.03
C ILE A 5 -16.94 -7.60 19.08
N PHE A 6 -16.65 -8.21 20.25
CA PHE A 6 -15.90 -7.54 21.31
C PHE A 6 -14.47 -7.19 20.90
N GLN A 7 -13.76 -8.10 20.22
CA GLN A 7 -12.40 -7.82 19.72
C GLN A 7 -12.40 -6.71 18.67
N LEU A 8 -13.35 -6.75 17.73
CA LEU A 8 -13.50 -5.71 16.70
C LEU A 8 -13.78 -4.34 17.33
N SER A 9 -14.63 -4.29 18.36
CA SER A 9 -14.90 -3.06 19.11
C SER A 9 -13.64 -2.51 19.78
N LYS A 10 -12.82 -3.38 20.38
CA LYS A 10 -11.57 -2.96 21.02
C LYS A 10 -10.55 -2.40 20.02
N VAL A 11 -10.40 -3.05 18.86
CA VAL A 11 -9.53 -2.58 17.77
C VAL A 11 -9.99 -1.22 17.26
N ASN A 12 -11.30 -1.02 17.08
CA ASN A 12 -11.85 0.26 16.66
C ASN A 12 -11.48 1.38 17.65
N THR A 13 -11.71 1.18 18.96
CA THR A 13 -11.34 2.17 19.98
C THR A 13 -9.85 2.48 19.99
N LEU A 14 -8.98 1.49 19.74
CA LEU A 14 -7.54 1.71 19.64
C LEU A 14 -7.18 2.58 18.44
N ILE A 15 -7.76 2.31 17.26
CA ILE A 15 -7.56 3.13 16.06
C ILE A 15 -7.96 4.58 16.33
N HIS A 16 -9.09 4.81 17.01
CA HIS A 16 -9.54 6.17 17.41
C HIS A 16 -8.60 6.90 18.37
N SER A 17 -7.87 6.16 19.20
CA SER A 17 -6.97 6.76 20.20
C SER A 17 -5.59 7.14 19.64
N LEU A 18 -5.27 6.69 18.43
CA LEU A 18 -3.99 6.98 17.81
C LEU A 18 -3.92 8.46 17.40
N SER A 19 -2.71 8.97 17.19
CA SER A 19 -2.46 10.26 16.53
C SER A 19 -2.29 10.05 15.02
N SER A 20 -2.28 11.12 14.22
CA SER A 20 -1.99 11.02 12.77
C SER A 20 -0.67 10.28 12.49
N PHE A 21 0.33 10.44 13.36
CA PHE A 21 1.58 9.71 13.32
C PHE A 21 1.43 8.23 13.70
N GLY A 22 0.62 7.92 14.71
CA GLY A 22 0.29 6.53 15.05
C GLY A 22 -0.44 5.83 13.89
N LEU A 23 -1.34 6.54 13.22
CA LEU A 23 -2.07 6.04 12.06
C LEU A 23 -1.15 5.76 10.87
N SER A 24 -0.18 6.63 10.61
CA SER A 24 0.79 6.41 9.52
C SER A 24 1.66 5.18 9.78
N ILE A 25 2.08 4.94 11.02
CA ILE A 25 2.81 3.71 11.38
C ILE A 25 1.96 2.47 11.12
N VAL A 26 0.70 2.45 11.59
CA VAL A 26 -0.22 1.32 11.39
C VAL A 26 -0.46 1.07 9.89
N TYR A 27 -0.64 2.14 9.12
CA TYR A 27 -0.76 2.05 7.67
C TYR A 27 0.49 1.44 7.04
N THR A 28 1.69 1.94 7.36
CA THR A 28 2.96 1.46 6.81
C THR A 28 3.23 0.00 7.14
N VAL A 29 3.01 -0.42 8.40
CA VAL A 29 3.19 -1.82 8.79
C VAL A 29 2.20 -2.72 8.05
N GLY A 30 0.93 -2.31 7.97
CA GLY A 30 -0.08 -3.06 7.22
C GLY A 30 0.27 -3.17 5.73
N HIS A 31 0.77 -2.09 5.13
CA HIS A 31 1.25 -2.10 3.74
C HIS A 31 2.35 -3.14 3.52
N ILE A 32 3.40 -3.12 4.36
CA ILE A 32 4.51 -4.07 4.25
C ILE A 32 4.02 -5.51 4.40
N VAL A 33 3.10 -5.78 5.33
CA VAL A 33 2.55 -7.12 5.54
C VAL A 33 1.74 -7.59 4.31
N ILE A 34 0.95 -6.70 3.72
CA ILE A 34 0.16 -7.02 2.52
C ILE A 34 1.08 -7.29 1.34
N ALA A 35 2.06 -6.42 1.09
CA ALA A 35 3.03 -6.59 0.01
C ALA A 35 3.81 -7.90 0.15
N TRP A 36 4.31 -8.18 1.36
CA TRP A 36 4.99 -9.44 1.66
C TRP A 36 4.10 -10.67 1.41
N ALA A 37 2.82 -10.59 1.76
CA ALA A 37 1.86 -11.66 1.50
C ALA A 37 1.57 -11.83 0.00
N CYS A 38 1.40 -10.74 -0.74
CA CYS A 38 1.23 -10.72 -2.20
C CYS A 38 2.42 -11.40 -2.88
N ALA A 39 3.64 -10.93 -2.62
CA ALA A 39 4.86 -11.52 -3.16
C ALA A 39 4.99 -13.03 -2.82
N THR A 40 4.69 -13.42 -1.59
CA THR A 40 4.73 -14.84 -1.18
C THR A 40 3.70 -15.68 -1.93
N ILE A 41 2.48 -15.17 -2.12
CA ILE A 41 1.38 -15.93 -2.74
C ILE A 41 1.51 -15.97 -4.27
N ILE A 42 1.83 -14.84 -4.89
CA ILE A 42 1.86 -14.68 -6.35
C ILE A 42 3.14 -15.27 -6.92
N PHE A 43 4.29 -14.97 -6.33
CA PHE A 43 5.59 -15.42 -6.83
C PHE A 43 6.04 -16.75 -6.24
N GLN A 44 5.38 -17.26 -5.19
CA GLN A 44 5.91 -18.34 -4.34
C GLN A 44 7.32 -17.99 -3.82
N ALA A 45 7.56 -16.70 -3.55
CA ALA A 45 8.85 -16.17 -3.16
C ALA A 45 9.25 -16.63 -1.75
N SER A 46 10.57 -16.77 -1.54
CA SER A 46 11.12 -16.99 -0.20
C SER A 46 10.92 -15.75 0.69
N PHE A 47 11.01 -15.93 2.01
CA PHE A 47 10.84 -14.84 2.97
C PHE A 47 11.69 -13.61 2.63
N LEU A 48 12.97 -13.80 2.27
CA LEU A 48 13.88 -12.71 1.96
C LEU A 48 13.52 -11.98 0.67
N LEU A 49 13.10 -12.70 -0.37
CA LEU A 49 12.69 -12.11 -1.64
C LEU A 49 11.39 -11.33 -1.50
N ALA A 50 10.38 -11.93 -0.84
CA ALA A 50 9.12 -11.25 -0.55
C ALA A 50 9.33 -10.01 0.36
N SER A 51 10.29 -10.07 1.29
CA SER A 51 10.64 -8.91 2.14
C SER A 51 11.38 -7.82 1.36
N ALA A 52 12.23 -8.21 0.41
CA ALA A 52 12.91 -7.27 -0.48
C ALA A 52 11.89 -6.54 -1.35
N ASP A 53 10.91 -7.26 -1.89
CA ASP A 53 9.82 -6.71 -2.67
C ASP A 53 8.99 -5.69 -1.87
N ALA A 54 8.50 -6.11 -0.69
CA ALA A 54 7.69 -5.29 0.22
C ALA A 54 8.35 -4.01 0.75
N ILE A 55 9.67 -3.85 0.58
CA ILE A 55 10.44 -2.70 1.06
C ILE A 55 11.04 -1.91 -0.10
N ILE A 56 11.77 -2.58 -1.00
CA ILE A 56 12.58 -1.91 -2.02
C ILE A 56 11.71 -1.37 -3.15
N GLU A 57 10.70 -2.11 -3.61
CA GLU A 57 9.79 -1.61 -4.64
C GLU A 57 9.11 -0.30 -4.21
N PRO A 58 8.46 -0.22 -3.02
CA PRO A 58 7.85 1.01 -2.56
C PRO A 58 8.83 2.18 -2.43
N ILE A 59 10.09 1.91 -2.09
CA ILE A 59 11.14 2.95 -2.04
C ILE A 59 11.43 3.49 -3.44
N ILE A 60 11.63 2.63 -4.43
CA ILE A 60 11.90 3.04 -5.82
C ILE A 60 10.69 3.83 -6.37
N ASN A 61 9.47 3.33 -6.13
CA ASN A 61 8.24 4.02 -6.50
C ASN A 61 8.08 5.37 -5.76
N GLY A 62 8.50 5.44 -4.50
CA GLY A 62 8.54 6.69 -3.74
C GLY A 62 9.51 7.71 -4.33
N PHE A 63 10.68 7.28 -4.81
CA PHE A 63 11.60 8.15 -5.55
C PHE A 63 10.99 8.65 -6.87
N TRP A 64 10.30 7.79 -7.61
CA TRP A 64 9.57 8.20 -8.82
C TRP A 64 8.51 9.26 -8.52
N PHE A 65 7.70 9.05 -7.48
CA PHE A 65 6.73 10.04 -7.01
C PHE A 65 7.41 11.37 -6.67
N PHE A 66 8.51 11.33 -5.92
CA PHE A 66 9.25 12.53 -5.53
C PHE A 66 9.76 13.31 -6.75
N LEU A 67 10.32 12.63 -7.76
CA LEU A 67 10.80 13.29 -8.98
C LEU A 67 9.65 13.95 -9.75
N LEU A 68 8.52 13.27 -9.91
CA LEU A 68 7.33 13.85 -10.54
C LEU A 68 6.83 15.06 -9.75
N HIS A 69 6.73 14.96 -8.43
CA HIS A 69 6.28 16.07 -7.61
C HIS A 69 7.23 17.26 -7.68
N LYS A 70 8.55 17.03 -7.62
CA LYS A 70 9.55 18.10 -7.61
C LYS A 70 9.64 18.86 -8.94
N TYR A 71 9.49 18.18 -10.07
CA TYR A 71 9.82 18.76 -11.39
C TYR A 71 8.62 18.96 -12.33
N ALA A 72 7.47 18.34 -12.03
CA ALA A 72 6.34 18.27 -12.94
C ALA A 72 5.02 18.76 -12.32
N HIS A 73 4.94 18.87 -10.99
CA HIS A 73 3.72 19.26 -10.27
C HIS A 73 3.17 20.64 -10.66
N ASP A 74 4.05 21.59 -10.91
CA ASP A 74 3.73 22.96 -11.32
C ASP A 74 3.47 23.10 -12.83
N ARG A 75 3.84 22.08 -13.62
CA ARG A 75 3.77 22.12 -15.10
C ARG A 75 2.57 21.40 -15.69
N PHE A 76 2.05 20.38 -15.01
CA PHE A 76 0.95 19.57 -15.51
C PHE A 76 -0.25 19.59 -14.58
N LYS A 77 -1.45 19.36 -15.14
CA LYS A 77 -2.65 19.23 -14.32
C LYS A 77 -2.56 17.94 -13.48
N PRO A 78 -3.18 17.90 -12.29
CA PRO A 78 -3.15 16.73 -11.41
C PRO A 78 -3.57 15.42 -12.09
N ALA A 79 -4.57 15.45 -12.97
CA ALA A 79 -5.01 14.26 -13.70
C ALA A 79 -3.92 13.67 -14.61
N TYR A 80 -3.14 14.51 -15.31
CA TYR A 80 -2.03 14.04 -16.14
C TYR A 80 -0.91 13.45 -15.29
N LEU A 81 -0.59 14.09 -14.16
CA LEU A 81 0.41 13.58 -13.22
C LEU A 81 0.01 12.23 -12.64
N ALA A 82 -1.28 12.04 -12.34
CA ALA A 82 -1.79 10.75 -11.89
C ALA A 82 -1.60 9.66 -12.95
N VAL A 83 -1.91 9.94 -14.22
CA VAL A 83 -1.68 8.98 -15.31
C VAL A 83 -0.19 8.64 -15.44
N ILE A 84 0.68 9.65 -15.47
CA ILE A 84 2.14 9.46 -15.58
C ILE A 84 2.67 8.66 -14.39
N TYR A 85 2.24 8.99 -13.17
CA TYR A 85 2.62 8.27 -11.97
C TYR A 85 2.18 6.82 -12.02
N THR A 86 0.92 6.54 -12.33
CA THR A 86 0.37 5.17 -12.39
C THR A 86 1.07 4.32 -13.45
N THR A 87 1.31 4.87 -14.64
CA THR A 87 2.06 4.15 -15.68
C THR A 87 3.50 3.89 -15.23
N GLY A 88 4.17 4.89 -14.66
CA GLY A 88 5.54 4.72 -14.16
C GLY A 88 5.63 3.70 -13.02
N HIS A 89 4.70 3.74 -12.07
CA HIS A 89 4.59 2.75 -10.99
C HIS A 89 4.47 1.33 -11.54
N PHE A 90 3.51 1.10 -12.43
CA PHE A 90 3.27 -0.22 -13.03
C PHE A 90 4.53 -0.75 -13.74
N LEU A 91 5.21 0.11 -14.52
CA LEU A 91 6.44 -0.26 -15.21
C LEU A 91 7.60 -0.53 -14.25
N ILE A 92 7.76 0.27 -13.19
CA ILE A 92 8.80 0.10 -12.17
C ILE A 92 8.60 -1.21 -11.42
N ALA A 93 7.40 -1.43 -10.87
CA ALA A 93 7.04 -2.65 -10.13
C ALA A 93 7.26 -3.90 -11.00
N THR A 94 6.66 -3.91 -12.20
CA THR A 94 6.82 -5.04 -13.14
C THR A 94 8.28 -5.31 -13.50
N SER A 95 9.07 -4.24 -13.76
CA SER A 95 10.49 -4.39 -14.13
C SER A 95 11.33 -4.86 -12.93
N TRP A 96 11.04 -4.36 -11.73
CA TRP A 96 11.71 -4.77 -10.50
C TRP A 96 11.54 -6.27 -10.27
N SER A 97 10.32 -6.77 -10.24
CA SER A 97 10.07 -8.19 -9.98
C SER A 97 10.60 -9.06 -11.12
N PHE A 98 10.41 -8.65 -12.39
CA PHE A 98 10.93 -9.41 -13.54
C PHE A 98 12.46 -9.48 -13.58
N MET A 99 13.16 -8.36 -13.38
CA MET A 99 14.62 -8.30 -13.57
C MET A 99 15.42 -8.66 -12.33
N ILE A 100 14.92 -8.35 -11.13
CA ILE A 100 15.68 -8.49 -9.88
C ILE A 100 15.24 -9.75 -9.13
N ILE A 101 13.93 -9.97 -8.98
CA ILE A 101 13.41 -11.17 -8.33
C ILE A 101 13.47 -12.37 -9.29
N GLY A 102 13.35 -12.11 -10.60
CA GLY A 102 13.44 -13.15 -11.64
C GLY A 102 12.14 -13.91 -11.86
N VAL A 103 10.99 -13.28 -11.56
CA VAL A 103 9.66 -13.88 -11.77
C VAL A 103 9.18 -13.64 -13.19
N ASP A 104 8.26 -14.49 -13.66
CA ASP A 104 7.65 -14.31 -14.98
C ASP A 104 6.95 -12.96 -15.11
N LEU A 105 7.05 -12.34 -16.30
CA LEU A 105 6.50 -11.01 -16.59
C LEU A 105 4.99 -10.94 -16.31
N SER A 106 4.26 -12.03 -16.57
CA SER A 106 2.82 -12.10 -16.29
C SER A 106 2.53 -12.02 -14.80
N LEU A 107 3.30 -12.71 -13.95
CA LEU A 107 3.15 -12.68 -12.50
C LEU A 107 3.56 -11.32 -11.94
N ALA A 108 4.67 -10.76 -12.43
CA ALA A 108 5.12 -9.41 -12.07
C ALA A 108 4.04 -8.36 -12.37
N ALA A 109 3.41 -8.44 -13.54
CA ALA A 109 2.32 -7.53 -13.91
C ALA A 109 1.05 -7.74 -13.05
N VAL A 110 0.77 -8.98 -12.63
CA VAL A 110 -0.34 -9.27 -11.71
C VAL A 110 -0.09 -8.63 -10.35
N ASP A 111 1.10 -8.80 -9.80
CA ASP A 111 1.48 -8.24 -8.51
C ASP A 111 1.44 -6.69 -8.51
N ALA A 112 2.03 -6.07 -9.54
CA ALA A 112 2.02 -4.62 -9.77
C ALA A 112 0.60 -3.99 -9.86
N ILE A 113 -0.44 -4.81 -10.00
CA ILE A 113 -1.86 -4.40 -9.98
C ILE A 113 -2.53 -4.81 -8.67
N VAL A 114 -2.38 -6.07 -8.27
CA VAL A 114 -3.10 -6.66 -7.13
C VAL A 114 -2.63 -6.07 -5.81
N GLU A 115 -1.32 -5.96 -5.60
CA GLU A 115 -0.77 -5.42 -4.35
C GLU A 115 -1.29 -3.99 -4.08
N PRO A 116 -1.16 -3.02 -5.00
CA PRO A 116 -1.65 -1.67 -4.77
C PRO A 116 -3.17 -1.60 -4.52
N ILE A 117 -3.96 -2.47 -5.16
CA ILE A 117 -5.40 -2.54 -4.95
C ILE A 117 -5.72 -2.98 -3.52
N ILE A 118 -5.11 -4.07 -3.05
CA ILE A 118 -5.34 -4.58 -1.69
C ILE A 118 -4.86 -3.55 -0.65
N ASN A 119 -3.71 -2.92 -0.89
CA ASN A 119 -3.21 -1.82 -0.06
C ASN A 119 -4.15 -0.61 -0.05
N GLY A 120 -4.80 -0.30 -1.18
CA GLY A 120 -5.85 0.72 -1.26
C GLY A 120 -7.06 0.39 -0.40
N PHE A 121 -7.51 -0.87 -0.39
CA PHE A 121 -8.58 -1.31 0.51
C PHE A 121 -8.19 -1.22 1.98
N TRP A 122 -6.95 -1.60 2.34
CA TRP A 122 -6.43 -1.43 3.69
C TRP A 122 -6.42 0.03 4.13
N PHE A 123 -5.89 0.92 3.29
CA PHE A 123 -5.91 2.36 3.54
C PHE A 123 -7.32 2.89 3.76
N TYR A 124 -8.26 2.52 2.88
CA TYR A 124 -9.66 2.93 2.98
C TYR A 124 -10.31 2.42 4.26
N ALA A 125 -10.12 1.14 4.61
CA ALA A 125 -10.68 0.56 5.83
C ALA A 125 -10.15 1.27 7.08
N LEU A 126 -8.84 1.53 7.13
CA LEU A 126 -8.19 2.24 8.21
C LEU A 126 -8.72 3.68 8.36
N LEU A 127 -8.84 4.40 7.25
CA LEU A 127 -9.37 5.77 7.22
C LEU A 127 -10.86 5.83 7.57
N TYR A 128 -11.64 4.89 7.06
CA TYR A 128 -13.06 4.77 7.38
C TYR A 128 -13.26 4.52 8.88
N SER A 129 -12.50 3.59 9.47
CA SER A 129 -12.52 3.32 10.90
C SER A 129 -12.13 4.55 11.72
N TRP A 130 -11.11 5.29 11.29
CA TRP A 130 -10.69 6.53 11.94
C TRP A 130 -11.76 7.63 11.91
N ASN A 131 -12.39 7.85 10.74
CA ASN A 131 -13.33 8.94 10.53
C ASN A 131 -14.76 8.62 10.99
N SER A 132 -15.11 7.34 11.15
CA SER A 132 -16.44 6.91 11.58
C SER A 132 -16.60 7.11 13.09
N GLN A 133 -16.91 8.35 13.49
CA GLN A 133 -17.40 8.68 14.83
C GLN A 133 -18.81 8.09 15.03
N PRO A 134 -19.14 7.51 16.21
CA PRO A 134 -20.48 7.69 16.73
C PRO A 134 -20.63 9.19 17.01
N ARG A 135 -21.58 9.87 16.36
CA ARG A 135 -22.06 11.15 16.87
C ARG A 135 -22.57 10.88 18.29
N LEU A 136 -21.75 11.18 19.30
CA LEU A 136 -22.27 11.38 20.63
C LEU A 136 -23.21 12.57 20.47
N ALA A 137 -24.52 12.29 20.49
CA ALA A 137 -25.52 13.33 20.60
C ALA A 137 -25.15 14.12 21.87
N ALA A 138 -24.67 15.35 21.67
CA ALA A 138 -24.47 16.32 22.72
C ALA A 138 -25.82 16.75 23.29
#